data_AF-A0A131Y838-F1
#
_entry.id   AF-A0A131Y838-F1
#
_cell.length_a   1.000
_cell.length_b   1.000
_cell.length_c   1.000
_cell.angle_alpha   90.00
_cell.angle_beta   90.00
_cell.angle_gamma   90.00
#
_symmetry.space_group_name_H-M   'P 1'
#
loop_
_entity.id
_entity.type
_entity.pdbx_description
1 polymer ?
#
loop_
_entity_poly.entity_id
_entity_poly.type
_entity_poly.pdbx_seq_one_letter_code
_entity_poly.pdbx_strand_id
1 'polypeptide(L)'
;MKIIKESSAFLSNFEVLKLLKELQSDKPKSGKHAKHVQNLATVSYETVTYLEQTACARQSEENVQKFLEEIRALPFTLTKVEKLQLINHRPTTFVEIQLLIEENEERLSEDDMQTILDIVERTLPPAQDEPENAENAEDGEMECE
;
A
#
# COMPACT_ATOMS: atom_id res chain seq x y z
N MET A 1 14.77 23.50 19.30
CA MET A 1 13.66 22.97 18.49
C MET A 1 12.43 22.86 19.38
N LYS A 2 11.25 23.27 18.91
CA LYS A 2 9.97 23.03 19.58
C LYS A 2 9.02 22.42 18.56
N ILE A 3 8.20 21.46 18.99
CA ILE A 3 7.20 20.82 18.15
C ILE A 3 6.03 21.80 18.00
N ILE A 4 5.68 22.13 16.75
CA ILE A 4 4.57 23.04 16.43
C ILE A 4 3.27 22.24 16.24
N LYS A 5 3.38 21.08 15.58
CA LYS A 5 2.27 20.16 15.32
C LYS A 5 2.80 18.73 15.45
N GLU A 6 2.16 17.93 16.29
CA GLU A 6 2.60 16.56 16.58
C GLU A 6 2.36 15.62 15.40
N SER A 7 1.18 15.68 14.78
CA SER A 7 0.84 14.92 13.57
C SER A 7 0.40 15.87 12.45
N SER A 8 1.26 16.02 11.45
CA SER A 8 1.02 16.94 10.34
C SER A 8 0.17 16.32 9.24
N ALA A 9 0.50 15.08 8.86
CA ALA A 9 -0.11 14.29 7.80
C ALA A 9 0.14 12.79 8.06
N PHE A 10 -0.63 11.96 7.36
CA PHE A 10 -0.35 10.53 7.24
C PHE A 10 0.39 10.26 5.93
N LEU A 11 1.36 9.36 5.98
CA LEU A 11 2.13 8.92 4.82
C LEU A 11 1.95 7.41 4.66
N SER A 12 1.74 6.98 3.42
CA SER A 12 1.71 5.57 3.05
C SER A 12 3.11 4.98 3.02
N ASN A 13 3.19 3.67 3.20
CA ASN A 13 4.44 2.91 3.10
C ASN A 13 5.09 3.12 1.71
N PHE A 14 4.28 3.25 0.66
CA PHE A 14 4.72 3.59 -0.69
C PHE A 14 5.41 4.97 -0.75
N GLU A 15 4.79 6.03 -0.22
CA GLU A 15 5.38 7.39 -0.22
C GLU A 15 6.69 7.42 0.57
N VAL A 16 6.74 6.74 1.71
CA VAL A 16 7.95 6.63 2.54
C VAL A 16 9.05 5.89 1.77
N LEU A 17 8.73 4.77 1.12
CA LEU A 17 9.68 4.00 0.32
C LEU A 17 10.24 4.84 -0.84
N LYS A 18 9.36 5.54 -1.56
CA LYS A 18 9.75 6.43 -2.68
C LYS A 18 10.70 7.53 -2.19
N LEU A 19 10.34 8.22 -1.12
CA LEU A 19 11.16 9.29 -0.53
C LEU A 19 12.54 8.78 -0.09
N LEU A 20 12.59 7.61 0.56
CA LEU A 20 13.86 7.04 1.02
C LEU A 20 14.76 6.63 -0.15
N LYS A 21 14.19 6.10 -1.23
CA LYS A 21 14.94 5.76 -2.45
C LYS A 21 15.50 7.01 -3.14
N GLU A 22 14.71 8.07 -3.26
CA GLU A 22 15.16 9.37 -3.77
C GLU A 22 16.31 9.92 -2.94
N LEU A 23 16.19 9.92 -1.60
CA LEU A 23 17.22 10.42 -0.69
C LEU A 23 18.52 9.60 -0.73
N GLN A 24 18.44 8.30 -1.02
CA GLN A 24 19.62 7.46 -1.24
C GLN A 24 20.32 7.79 -2.56
N SER A 25 19.57 8.16 -3.60
CA SER A 25 20.11 8.55 -4.91
C SER A 25 20.81 9.92 -4.89
N ASP A 26 20.34 10.84 -4.05
CA ASP A 26 20.82 12.23 -3.93
C ASP A 26 22.03 12.42 -3.00
N LYS A 27 22.71 11.35 -2.56
CA LYS A 27 23.80 11.46 -1.58
C LYS A 27 24.94 12.39 -2.06
N PRO A 28 25.23 13.49 -1.33
CA PRO A 28 26.32 14.38 -1.69
C PRO A 28 27.69 13.70 -1.51
N LYS A 29 28.57 13.89 -2.49
CA LYS A 29 29.96 13.42 -2.44
C LYS A 29 30.72 14.14 -1.33
N SER A 30 30.98 13.42 -0.23
CA SER A 30 32.09 13.59 0.73
C SER A 30 32.34 15.00 1.30
N GLY A 31 32.01 15.17 2.58
CA GLY A 31 32.57 16.19 3.47
C GLY A 31 32.10 15.99 4.91
N LYS A 32 32.94 16.38 5.90
CA LYS A 32 32.88 16.41 7.39
C LYS A 32 31.62 16.01 8.22
N HIS A 33 30.44 15.80 7.62
CA HIS A 33 29.19 15.32 8.23
C HIS A 33 29.03 13.79 8.29
N ALA A 34 30.04 13.02 7.88
CA ALA A 34 29.97 11.56 7.68
C ALA A 34 29.46 10.75 8.89
N LYS A 35 29.72 11.18 10.14
CA LYS A 35 29.24 10.48 11.35
C LYS A 35 27.73 10.64 11.60
N HIS A 36 27.15 11.81 11.32
CA HIS A 36 25.69 12.02 11.44
C HIS A 36 24.93 11.31 10.31
N VAL A 37 25.61 11.05 9.20
CA VAL A 37 25.09 10.30 8.05
C VAL A 37 25.05 8.79 8.33
N GLN A 38 25.85 8.25 9.27
CA GLN A 38 25.85 6.80 9.56
C GLN A 38 24.54 6.32 10.18
N ASN A 39 24.05 6.96 11.25
CA ASN A 39 22.79 6.54 11.87
C ASN A 39 21.61 6.68 10.90
N LEU A 40 21.58 7.78 10.13
CA LEU A 40 20.58 7.98 9.09
C LEU A 40 20.68 6.90 7.99
N ALA A 41 21.89 6.56 7.56
CA ALA A 41 22.10 5.53 6.54
C ALA A 41 21.63 4.15 7.01
N THR A 42 21.88 3.78 8.27
CA THR A 42 21.39 2.52 8.84
C THR A 42 19.87 2.50 8.88
N VAL A 43 19.23 3.53 9.47
CA VAL A 43 17.76 3.59 9.55
C VAL A 43 17.13 3.59 8.16
N SER A 44 17.65 4.38 7.22
CA SER A 44 17.16 4.39 5.84
C SER A 44 17.33 3.05 5.14
N TYR A 45 18.45 2.36 5.34
CA TYR A 45 18.70 1.05 4.72
C TYR A 45 17.77 -0.02 5.30
N GLU A 46 17.66 -0.11 6.63
CA GLU A 46 16.79 -1.08 7.30
C GLU A 46 15.32 -0.84 6.96
N THR A 47 14.87 0.43 6.93
CA THR A 47 13.49 0.79 6.57
C THR A 47 13.18 0.44 5.12
N VAL A 48 14.09 0.75 4.18
CA VAL A 48 13.89 0.37 2.77
C VAL A 48 13.86 -1.15 2.63
N THR A 49 14.79 -1.87 3.27
CA THR A 49 14.85 -3.34 3.23
C THR A 49 13.55 -3.97 3.74
N TYR A 50 12.98 -3.45 4.83
CA TYR A 50 11.70 -3.89 5.36
C TYR A 50 10.56 -3.58 4.38
N LEU A 51 10.45 -2.34 3.91
CA LEU A 51 9.36 -1.92 3.02
C LEU A 51 9.39 -2.64 1.67
N GLU A 52 10.56 -3.02 1.16
CA GLU A 52 10.72 -3.79 -0.07
C GLU A 52 10.15 -5.22 0.03
N GLN A 53 10.04 -5.77 1.24
CA GLN A 53 9.43 -7.07 1.51
C GLN A 53 7.90 -6.98 1.66
N THR A 54 7.33 -5.77 1.71
CA THR A 54 5.89 -5.56 1.87
C THR A 54 5.19 -5.33 0.54
N ALA A 55 3.85 -5.42 0.53
CA ALA A 55 3.02 -5.20 -0.67
C ALA A 55 3.18 -3.80 -1.31
N CYS A 56 3.71 -2.82 -0.58
CA CYS A 56 3.91 -1.47 -1.12
C CYS A 56 5.06 -1.36 -2.14
N ALA A 57 5.96 -2.35 -2.20
CA ALA A 57 7.17 -2.28 -3.03
C ALA A 57 6.89 -2.18 -4.53
N ARG A 58 5.79 -2.80 -4.99
CA ARG A 58 5.37 -2.84 -6.39
C ARG A 58 4.27 -1.83 -6.72
N GLN A 59 3.76 -1.11 -5.72
CA GLN A 59 2.73 -0.10 -5.93
C GLN A 59 3.27 1.08 -6.74
N SER A 60 2.38 1.75 -7.45
CA SER A 60 2.64 2.98 -8.20
C SER A 60 1.66 4.07 -7.76
N GLU A 61 1.98 5.33 -8.06
CA GLU A 61 1.07 6.45 -7.79
C GLU A 61 -0.27 6.27 -8.50
N GLU A 62 -0.27 5.73 -9.71
CA GLU A 62 -1.49 5.46 -10.48
C GLU A 62 -2.37 4.42 -9.79
N ASN A 63 -1.78 3.36 -9.25
CA ASN A 63 -2.52 2.29 -8.57
C ASN A 63 -3.17 2.81 -7.28
N VAL A 64 -2.42 3.60 -6.50
CA VAL A 64 -2.94 4.21 -5.27
C VAL A 64 -4.05 5.23 -5.58
N GLN A 65 -3.91 6.03 -6.63
CA GLN A 65 -4.95 6.98 -7.05
C GLN A 65 -6.22 6.26 -7.50
N LYS A 66 -6.10 5.24 -8.37
CA LYS A 66 -7.24 4.42 -8.81
C LYS A 66 -7.96 3.78 -7.64
N PHE A 67 -7.21 3.17 -6.70
CA PHE A 67 -7.78 2.60 -5.48
C PHE A 67 -8.59 3.65 -4.68
N LEU A 68 -8.02 4.85 -4.46
CA LEU A 68 -8.70 5.91 -3.71
C LEU A 68 -9.95 6.46 -4.42
N GLU A 69 -9.96 6.47 -5.75
CA GLU A 69 -11.12 6.85 -6.56
C GLU A 69 -12.24 5.81 -6.47
N GLU A 70 -11.93 4.54 -6.63
CA GLU A 70 -12.89 3.44 -6.52
C GLU A 70 -13.49 3.35 -5.11
N ILE A 71 -12.66 3.44 -4.07
CA ILE A 71 -13.12 3.47 -2.67
C ILE A 71 -14.00 4.71 -2.39
N ARG A 72 -13.78 5.83 -3.08
CA ARG A 72 -14.64 7.03 -2.92
C ARG A 72 -15.99 6.86 -3.60
N ALA A 73 -16.08 6.03 -4.64
CA ALA A 73 -17.32 5.77 -5.36
C ALA A 73 -18.26 4.80 -4.61
N LEU A 74 -17.76 4.12 -3.57
CA LEU A 74 -18.55 3.19 -2.77
C LEU A 74 -19.66 3.90 -1.96
N PRO A 75 -20.78 3.20 -1.69
CA PRO A 75 -21.91 3.76 -0.95
C PRO A 75 -21.60 4.02 0.53
N PHE A 76 -20.58 3.35 1.08
CA PHE A 76 -20.14 3.50 2.46
C PHE A 76 -18.85 4.32 2.56
N THR A 77 -18.61 4.86 3.76
CA THR A 77 -17.45 5.72 4.01
C THR A 77 -16.41 5.01 4.86
N LEU A 78 -15.19 4.92 4.32
CA LEU A 78 -14.01 4.54 5.07
C LEU A 78 -13.27 5.78 5.59
N THR A 79 -12.73 5.68 6.81
CA THR A 79 -11.90 6.72 7.40
C THR A 79 -10.56 6.83 6.67
N LYS A 80 -9.84 7.94 6.86
CA LYS A 80 -8.52 8.11 6.23
C LYS A 80 -7.51 7.06 6.70
N VAL A 81 -7.61 6.62 7.95
CA VAL A 81 -6.72 5.62 8.53
C VAL A 81 -7.04 4.24 7.97
N GLU A 82 -8.32 3.87 7.86
CA GLU A 82 -8.74 2.60 7.23
C GLU A 82 -8.22 2.50 5.78
N LYS A 83 -8.38 3.56 4.98
CA LYS A 83 -7.84 3.60 3.61
C LYS A 83 -6.32 3.42 3.57
N LEU A 84 -5.62 4.06 4.51
CA LEU A 84 -4.16 3.95 4.62
C LEU A 84 -3.73 2.52 4.99
N GLN A 85 -4.45 1.89 5.91
CA GLN A 85 -4.21 0.50 6.32
C GLN A 85 -4.40 -0.47 5.14
N LEU A 86 -5.48 -0.30 4.37
CA LEU A 86 -5.73 -1.11 3.17
C LEU A 86 -4.61 -0.96 2.12
N ILE A 87 -4.14 0.26 1.87
CA ILE A 87 -3.02 0.51 0.94
C ILE A 87 -1.73 -0.15 1.44
N ASN A 88 -1.44 -0.05 2.75
CA ASN A 88 -0.19 -0.55 3.32
C ASN A 88 -0.13 -2.08 3.42
N HIS A 89 -1.26 -2.72 3.74
CA HIS A 89 -1.31 -4.15 4.02
C HIS A 89 -1.83 -4.98 2.85
N ARG A 90 -2.60 -4.39 1.92
CA ARG A 90 -3.22 -5.08 0.77
C ARG A 90 -3.90 -6.40 1.21
N PRO A 91 -5.04 -6.33 1.91
CA PRO A 91 -5.66 -7.53 2.43
C PRO A 91 -6.14 -8.45 1.30
N THR A 92 -5.93 -9.75 1.47
CA THR A 92 -6.39 -10.77 0.51
C THR A 92 -7.50 -11.65 1.08
N THR A 93 -7.69 -11.59 2.39
CA THR A 93 -8.72 -12.39 3.07
C THR A 93 -9.69 -11.50 3.82
N PHE A 94 -10.91 -12.02 3.99
CA PHE A 94 -11.96 -11.36 4.74
C PHE A 94 -11.55 -11.09 6.20
N VAL A 95 -10.84 -12.03 6.82
CA VAL A 95 -10.35 -11.91 8.20
C VAL A 95 -9.38 -10.73 8.35
N GLU A 96 -8.55 -10.46 7.35
CA GLU A 96 -7.65 -9.31 7.39
C GLU A 96 -8.43 -7.99 7.35
N ILE A 97 -9.48 -7.88 6.53
CA ILE A 97 -10.33 -6.69 6.53
C ILE A 97 -10.97 -6.47 7.90
N GLN A 98 -11.45 -7.53 8.54
CA GLN A 98 -12.05 -7.42 9.88
C GLN A 98 -11.06 -6.92 10.94
N LEU A 99 -9.77 -7.22 10.78
CA LEU A 99 -8.71 -6.75 11.66
C LEU A 99 -8.26 -5.31 11.34
N LEU A 100 -8.33 -4.89 10.08
CA LEU A 100 -7.89 -3.57 9.63
C LEU A 100 -8.96 -2.47 9.79
N ILE A 101 -10.25 -2.84 9.72
CA ILE A 101 -11.37 -1.91 9.84
C ILE A 101 -12.08 -2.12 11.19
N GLU A 102 -12.00 -1.12 12.06
CA GLU A 102 -12.67 -1.12 13.36
C GLU A 102 -14.20 -1.07 13.20
N GLU A 103 -14.91 -1.79 14.07
CA GLU A 103 -16.39 -1.84 14.13
C GLU A 103 -17.04 -2.20 12.77
N ASN A 104 -16.37 -3.04 11.97
CA ASN A 104 -16.84 -3.40 10.64
C ASN A 104 -18.17 -4.16 10.65
N GLU A 105 -18.45 -4.96 11.68
CA GLU A 105 -19.68 -5.78 11.77
C GLU A 105 -20.97 -4.94 11.84
N GLU A 106 -20.89 -3.70 12.33
CA GLU A 106 -22.04 -2.78 12.39
C GLU A 106 -22.11 -1.83 11.18
N ARG A 107 -20.98 -1.61 10.50
CA ARG A 107 -20.83 -0.61 9.44
C ARG A 107 -20.81 -1.17 8.02
N LEU A 108 -20.40 -2.42 7.86
CA LEU A 108 -20.14 -3.05 6.56
C LEU A 108 -20.84 -4.42 6.51
N SER A 109 -21.54 -4.66 5.41
CA SER A 109 -22.05 -5.99 5.12
C SER A 109 -20.93 -6.92 4.60
N GLU A 110 -21.19 -8.23 4.59
CA GLU A 110 -20.27 -9.20 3.98
C GLU A 110 -20.02 -8.87 2.49
N ASP A 111 -21.06 -8.42 1.77
CA ASP A 111 -20.97 -8.01 0.37
C ASP A 111 -20.08 -6.76 0.18
N ASP A 112 -20.14 -5.81 1.12
CA ASP A 112 -19.29 -4.61 1.11
C ASP A 112 -17.81 -4.98 1.31
N MET A 113 -17.54 -5.91 2.23
CA MET A 113 -16.19 -6.40 2.48
C MET A 113 -15.64 -7.17 1.28
N GLN A 114 -16.46 -8.00 0.63
CA GLN A 114 -16.08 -8.65 -0.62
C GLN A 114 -15.76 -7.62 -1.71
N THR A 115 -16.59 -6.58 -1.84
CA THR A 115 -16.35 -5.50 -2.79
C THR A 115 -15.01 -4.79 -2.53
N ILE A 116 -14.62 -4.59 -1.27
CA ILE A 116 -13.31 -4.03 -0.92
C ILE A 116 -12.18 -4.96 -1.37
N LEU A 117 -12.28 -6.27 -1.12
CA LEU A 117 -11.29 -7.25 -1.57
C LEU A 117 -11.11 -7.21 -3.09
N ASP A 118 -12.23 -7.21 -3.84
CA ASP A 118 -12.20 -7.19 -5.30
C ASP A 118 -11.52 -5.90 -5.83
N ILE A 119 -11.79 -4.76 -5.20
CA ILE A 119 -11.14 -3.48 -5.54
C ILE A 119 -9.64 -3.53 -5.23
N VAL A 120 -9.26 -4.07 -4.06
CA VAL A 120 -7.85 -4.24 -3.66
C VAL A 120 -7.11 -5.12 -4.67
N GLU A 121 -7.69 -6.25 -5.05
CA GLU A 121 -7.10 -7.19 -6.02
C GLU A 121 -6.95 -6.57 -7.41
N ARG A 122 -7.97 -5.85 -7.88
CA ARG A 122 -7.97 -5.20 -9.20
C ARG A 122 -6.99 -4.03 -9.31
N THR A 123 -6.84 -3.24 -8.25
CA THR A 123 -6.10 -1.96 -8.30
C THR A 123 -4.68 -2.07 -7.75
N LEU A 124 -4.44 -2.89 -6.72
CA LEU A 124 -3.15 -2.99 -6.05
C LEU A 124 -2.39 -4.25 -6.51
N PRO A 125 -1.12 -4.10 -6.93
CA PRO A 125 -0.34 -5.20 -7.50
C PRO A 125 0.04 -6.26 -6.46
N PRO A 126 0.23 -7.52 -6.88
CA PRO A 126 0.56 -8.62 -5.99
C PRO A 126 1.88 -8.43 -5.26
N ALA A 127 1.89 -8.84 -3.98
CA ALA A 127 3.11 -8.91 -3.18
C ALA A 127 4.12 -9.90 -3.80
N GLN A 128 5.40 -9.79 -3.43
CA GLN A 128 6.47 -10.59 -4.05
C GLN A 128 6.31 -12.10 -3.85
N ASP A 129 5.63 -12.51 -2.78
CA ASP A 129 5.48 -13.91 -2.36
C ASP A 129 4.14 -14.54 -2.76
N GLU A 130 3.25 -13.80 -3.43
CA GLU A 130 2.00 -14.37 -3.92
C GLU A 130 2.21 -15.01 -5.30
N PRO A 131 1.75 -16.26 -5.52
CA PRO A 131 1.72 -16.83 -6.86
C PRO A 131 0.89 -15.89 -7.73
N GLU A 132 1.44 -15.46 -8.87
CA GLU A 132 0.65 -14.81 -9.92
C GLU A 132 -0.47 -15.78 -10.30
N ASN A 133 -1.68 -15.57 -9.76
CA ASN A 133 -2.85 -16.27 -10.26
C ASN A 133 -3.24 -15.59 -11.56
N ALA A 134 -2.51 -15.96 -12.62
CA ALA A 134 -2.84 -15.63 -13.99
C ALA A 134 -4.07 -16.45 -14.40
N GLU A 135 -5.25 -16.08 -13.92
CA GLU A 135 -6.52 -16.57 -14.43
C GLU A 135 -7.37 -15.39 -14.89
N ASN A 136 -7.32 -15.14 -16.20
CA ASN A 136 -8.44 -14.69 -17.03
C ASN A 136 -7.98 -14.85 -18.50
N ALA A 137 -8.49 -15.80 -19.28
CA ALA A 137 -9.84 -15.89 -19.86
C ALA A 137 -9.83 -15.52 -21.36
N GLU A 138 -9.31 -16.41 -22.20
CA GLU A 138 -9.68 -16.63 -23.62
C GLU A 138 -9.30 -18.11 -23.87
N ASP A 139 -10.21 -19.06 -24.12
CA ASP A 139 -11.06 -19.12 -25.29
C ASP A 139 -12.22 -20.10 -25.03
N GLY A 140 -13.44 -19.58 -25.04
CA GLY A 140 -14.66 -20.37 -25.09
C GLY A 140 -15.05 -20.57 -26.55
N GLU A 141 -15.15 -21.85 -26.94
CA GLU A 141 -16.04 -22.38 -27.98
C GLU A 141 -15.95 -21.78 -29.41
N MET A 142 -15.39 -22.58 -30.33
CA MET A 142 -16.03 -22.76 -31.64
C MET A 142 -15.83 -24.19 -32.14
N GLU A 143 -16.73 -25.09 -31.70
CA GLU A 143 -17.11 -26.23 -32.54
C GLU A 143 -17.88 -25.67 -33.74
N CYS A 144 -17.34 -25.83 -34.95
CA CYS A 144 -18.08 -25.70 -36.20
C CYS A 144 -17.57 -26.77 -37.18
N GLU A 145 -18.43 -27.79 -37.34
CA GLU A 145 -18.63 -28.74 -38.45
C GLU A 145 -17.44 -29.41 -39.16
#